data_AF-A0A969WYG7-F1
#
_entry.id   AF-A0A969WYG7-F1
#
_cell.length_a   1.000
_cell.length_b   1.000
_cell.length_c   1.000
_cell.angle_alpha   90.00
_cell.angle_beta   90.00
_cell.angle_gamma   90.00
#
_symmetry.space_group_name_H-M   'P 1'
#
loop_
_entity.id
_entity.type
_entity.pdbx_description
1 polymer ?
#
loop_
_entity_poly.entity_id
_entity_poly.type
_entity_poly.pdbx_seq_one_letter_code
_entity_poly.pdbx_strand_id
1 'polypeptide(L)'
;METYKKRYDEFVSGNLDPDYLDYYEEYFKRGNRTKNGQKVLAKKDPVQVFAEDISGYWCIHTNTEKDAKKALSAYRKRFDIEQLFDDLKNTLDCNRLRVHTKPAMQGRLFVQFIALILLTELKKMIAENQSQLSKYGTNHRQILKRVASYSRVKFKGKYKDLYSVPTKAQELIFTAFGIEVT
;
A
#
# COMPACT_ATOMS: atom_id res chain seq x y z
N MET A 1 -17.57 17.02 -3.36
CA MET A 1 -18.96 16.63 -3.02
C MET A 1 -19.87 17.83 -2.81
N GLU A 2 -19.44 18.88 -2.10
CA GLU A 2 -20.27 20.09 -1.92
C GLU A 2 -20.63 20.78 -3.24
N THR A 3 -19.69 20.82 -4.20
CA THR A 3 -19.90 21.33 -5.56
C THR A 3 -20.97 20.55 -6.32
N TYR A 4 -20.84 19.23 -6.43
CA TYR A 4 -21.82 18.36 -7.10
C TYR A 4 -23.23 18.48 -6.49
N LYS A 5 -23.32 18.50 -5.15
CA LYS A 5 -24.61 18.63 -4.44
C LYS A 5 -25.28 19.98 -4.71
N LYS A 6 -24.50 21.07 -4.70
CA LYS A 6 -24.99 22.41 -5.04
C LYS A 6 -25.54 22.46 -6.48
N ARG A 7 -24.82 21.88 -7.44
CA ARG A 7 -25.25 21.84 -8.85
C ARG A 7 -26.47 20.93 -9.08
N TYR A 8 -26.60 19.85 -8.30
CA TYR A 8 -27.81 19.02 -8.29
C TYR A 8 -29.03 19.82 -7.79
N ASP A 9 -28.89 20.56 -6.68
CA ASP A 9 -29.98 21.34 -6.11
C ASP A 9 -30.41 22.49 -7.03
N GLU A 10 -29.46 23.18 -7.69
CA GLU A 10 -29.72 24.18 -8.73
C GLU A 10 -30.51 23.59 -9.91
N PHE A 11 -30.12 22.41 -10.40
CA PHE A 11 -30.80 21.73 -11.50
C PHE A 11 -32.21 21.24 -11.13
N VAL A 12 -32.43 20.82 -9.88
CA VAL A 12 -33.77 20.46 -9.35
C VAL A 12 -34.67 21.69 -9.22
N SER A 13 -34.11 22.82 -8.76
CA SER A 13 -34.84 24.08 -8.56
C SER A 13 -35.20 24.80 -9.87
N GLY A 14 -34.46 24.52 -10.95
CA GLY A 14 -34.65 25.16 -12.26
C GLY A 14 -33.94 26.50 -12.42
N ASN A 15 -33.27 26.99 -11.37
CA ASN A 15 -32.42 28.18 -11.41
C ASN A 15 -31.01 27.77 -11.88
N LEU A 16 -30.89 27.55 -13.19
CA LEU A 16 -29.62 27.16 -13.81
C LEU A 16 -28.68 28.35 -13.91
N ASP A 17 -27.43 28.14 -13.53
CA ASP A 17 -26.35 29.11 -13.67
C ASP A 17 -25.82 29.06 -15.12
N PRO A 18 -25.82 30.17 -15.88
CA PRO A 18 -25.39 30.19 -17.28
C PRO A 18 -23.95 29.71 -17.48
N ASP A 19 -23.07 29.91 -16.49
CA ASP A 19 -21.66 29.55 -16.60
C ASP A 19 -21.41 28.03 -16.56
N TYR A 20 -22.42 27.23 -16.15
CA TYR A 20 -22.28 25.78 -15.92
C TYR A 20 -23.22 24.93 -16.78
N LEU A 21 -23.73 25.49 -17.89
CA LEU A 21 -24.61 24.80 -18.84
C LEU A 21 -24.04 23.44 -19.30
N ASP A 22 -22.77 23.40 -19.68
CA ASP A 22 -22.09 22.17 -20.14
C ASP A 22 -22.06 21.08 -19.04
N TYR A 23 -21.83 21.49 -17.79
CA TYR A 23 -21.82 20.56 -16.64
C TYR A 23 -23.20 19.95 -16.41
N TYR A 24 -24.27 20.75 -16.51
CA TYR A 24 -25.62 20.24 -16.32
C TYR A 24 -26.01 19.26 -17.43
N GLU A 25 -25.62 19.53 -18.68
CA GLU A 25 -25.89 18.65 -19.81
C GLU A 25 -25.13 17.33 -19.73
N GLU A 26 -23.87 17.35 -19.29
CA GLU A 26 -23.06 16.14 -19.17
C GLU A 26 -23.54 15.23 -18.03
N TYR A 27 -23.85 15.81 -16.86
CA TYR A 27 -24.06 15.04 -15.63
C TYR A 27 -25.52 14.76 -15.28
N PHE A 28 -26.49 15.55 -15.76
CA PHE A 28 -27.89 15.43 -15.35
C PHE A 28 -28.85 15.23 -16.54
N LYS A 29 -29.94 14.50 -16.28
CA LYS A 29 -31.08 14.34 -17.19
C LYS A 29 -32.37 14.62 -16.44
N ARG A 30 -33.27 15.39 -17.06
CA ARG A 30 -34.62 15.61 -16.51
C ARG A 30 -35.44 14.32 -16.68
N GLY A 31 -35.95 13.80 -15.56
CA GLY A 31 -36.91 12.70 -15.52
C GLY A 31 -38.36 13.19 -15.60
N ASN A 32 -39.31 12.35 -15.18
CA ASN A 32 -40.73 12.74 -15.16
C ASN A 32 -41.06 13.66 -13.99
N ARG A 33 -42.02 14.57 -14.20
CA ARG A 33 -42.52 15.47 -13.16
C ARG A 33 -43.45 14.71 -12.23
N THR A 34 -43.19 14.77 -10.92
CA THR A 34 -44.02 14.15 -9.87
C THR A 34 -44.67 15.22 -9.01
N LYS A 35 -45.65 14.85 -8.17
CA LYS A 35 -46.31 15.76 -7.21
C LYS A 35 -45.33 16.46 -6.25
N ASN A 36 -44.14 15.88 -6.03
CA ASN A 36 -43.10 16.40 -5.14
C ASN A 36 -41.97 17.16 -5.87
N GLY A 37 -42.15 17.51 -7.15
CA GLY A 37 -41.17 18.22 -7.95
C GLY A 37 -40.64 17.42 -9.15
N GLN A 38 -39.64 18.01 -9.81
CA GLN A 38 -38.98 17.45 -10.98
C GLN A 38 -37.99 16.35 -10.56
N LYS A 39 -38.18 15.10 -11.00
CA LYS A 39 -37.15 14.06 -10.79
C LYS A 39 -35.95 14.35 -11.68
N VAL A 40 -34.75 14.32 -11.09
CA VAL A 40 -33.48 14.44 -11.80
C VAL A 40 -32.80 13.07 -11.77
N LEU A 41 -32.40 12.59 -12.93
CA LEU A 41 -31.62 11.35 -13.09
C LEU A 41 -30.18 11.74 -13.38
N ALA A 42 -29.23 11.22 -12.62
CA ALA A 42 -27.81 11.38 -12.93
C ALA A 42 -27.46 10.54 -14.16
N LYS A 43 -26.77 11.13 -15.15
CA LYS A 43 -26.28 10.43 -16.35
C LYS A 43 -25.03 9.60 -16.06
N LYS A 44 -24.17 10.10 -15.17
CA LYS A 44 -22.96 9.43 -14.66
C LYS A 44 -23.11 9.13 -13.18
N ASP A 45 -22.41 8.11 -12.70
CA ASP A 45 -22.36 7.77 -11.27
C ASP A 45 -21.68 8.92 -10.51
N PRO A 46 -22.29 9.49 -9.44
CA PRO A 46 -21.69 10.56 -8.65
C PRO A 46 -20.26 10.28 -8.16
N VAL A 47 -19.91 9.01 -7.95
CA VAL A 47 -18.56 8.59 -7.55
C VAL A 47 -17.55 8.79 -8.68
N GLN A 48 -17.94 8.50 -9.92
CA GLN A 48 -17.10 8.76 -11.11
C GLN A 48 -16.92 10.24 -11.36
N VAL A 49 -17.99 11.04 -11.20
CA VAL A 49 -17.92 12.50 -11.34
C VAL A 49 -16.93 13.09 -10.35
N PHE A 50 -16.98 12.63 -9.09
CA PHE A 50 -16.03 13.07 -8.07
C PHE A 50 -14.59 12.65 -8.39
N ALA A 51 -14.40 11.43 -8.91
CA ALA A 51 -13.09 10.98 -9.35
C ALA A 51 -12.55 11.88 -10.48
N GLU A 52 -13.36 12.17 -11.50
CA GLU A 52 -13.01 13.07 -12.62
C GLU A 52 -12.69 14.50 -12.13
N ASP A 53 -13.49 15.05 -11.21
CA ASP A 53 -13.35 16.42 -10.70
C ASP A 53 -12.10 16.63 -9.82
N ILE A 54 -11.60 15.56 -9.19
CA ILE A 54 -10.33 15.56 -8.43
C ILE A 54 -9.16 15.06 -9.28
N SER A 55 -9.42 14.58 -10.49
CA SER A 55 -8.39 14.05 -11.37
C SER A 55 -7.56 15.19 -11.94
N GLY A 56 -6.48 15.55 -11.23
CA GLY A 56 -5.42 16.39 -11.79
C GLY A 56 -4.70 15.69 -12.94
N TYR A 57 -4.14 16.49 -13.86
CA TYR A 57 -3.25 15.98 -14.89
C TYR A 57 -1.86 15.72 -14.33
N TRP A 58 -1.31 14.54 -14.62
CA TRP A 58 0.06 14.17 -14.24
C TRP A 58 0.96 14.24 -15.47
N CYS A 59 2.03 15.02 -15.39
CA CYS A 59 3.04 15.09 -16.45
C CYS A 59 4.38 14.54 -15.92
N ILE A 60 4.95 13.57 -16.64
CA ILE A 60 6.30 13.05 -16.36
C ILE A 60 7.25 13.66 -17.37
N HIS A 61 8.15 14.50 -16.88
CA HIS A 61 9.25 15.05 -17.69
C HIS A 61 10.52 14.22 -17.45
N THR A 62 11.13 13.69 -18.51
CA THR A 62 12.35 12.89 -18.43
C THR A 62 13.29 13.25 -19.58
N ASN A 63 14.59 13.25 -19.30
CA ASN A 63 15.65 13.45 -20.28
C ASN A 63 16.26 12.13 -20.79
N THR A 64 15.87 11.00 -20.20
CA THR A 64 16.57 9.72 -20.35
C THR A 64 15.75 8.69 -21.11
N GLU A 65 14.47 8.51 -20.75
CA GLU A 65 13.64 7.43 -21.29
C GLU A 65 12.62 7.98 -22.29
N LYS A 66 12.71 7.53 -23.55
CA LYS A 66 11.81 7.99 -24.62
C LYS A 66 10.48 7.21 -24.66
N ASP A 67 10.43 6.01 -24.08
CA ASP A 67 9.20 5.22 -24.00
C ASP A 67 8.38 5.61 -22.76
N ALA A 68 7.17 6.12 -23.02
CA ALA A 68 6.24 6.55 -21.99
C ALA A 68 5.92 5.44 -20.96
N LYS A 69 5.81 4.17 -21.39
CA LYS A 69 5.48 3.06 -20.48
C LYS A 69 6.62 2.75 -19.52
N LYS A 70 7.85 2.80 -20.01
CA LYS A 70 9.06 2.61 -19.19
C LYS A 70 9.29 3.79 -18.27
N ALA A 71 9.13 5.02 -18.76
CA ALA A 71 9.21 6.23 -17.94
C ALA A 71 8.21 6.20 -16.78
N LEU A 72 6.95 5.82 -17.05
CA LEU A 72 5.92 5.65 -16.03
C LEU A 72 6.28 4.54 -15.03
N SER A 73 6.75 3.40 -15.51
CA SER A 73 7.16 2.27 -14.65
C SER A 73 8.33 2.65 -13.73
N ALA A 74 9.31 3.38 -14.26
CA ALA A 74 10.45 3.88 -13.48
C ALA A 74 9.99 4.91 -12.43
N TYR A 75 9.09 5.82 -12.81
CA TYR A 75 8.50 6.77 -11.87
C TYR A 75 7.74 6.06 -10.74
N ARG A 76 6.97 5.01 -11.07
CA ARG A 76 6.25 4.22 -10.06
C ARG A 76 7.17 3.54 -9.05
N LYS A 77 8.36 3.07 -9.46
CA LYS A 77 9.36 2.52 -8.52
C LYS A 77 9.83 3.54 -7.49
N ARG A 78 9.63 4.85 -7.71
CA ARG A 78 9.89 5.87 -6.69
C ARG A 78 8.98 5.70 -5.48
N PHE A 79 7.76 5.21 -5.67
CA PHE A 79 6.84 4.92 -4.57
C PHE A 79 7.40 3.84 -3.63
N ASP A 80 8.15 2.88 -4.17
CA ASP A 80 8.81 1.85 -3.36
C ASP A 80 9.76 2.50 -2.33
N ILE A 81 10.43 3.61 -2.68
CA ILE A 81 11.29 4.35 -1.76
C ILE A 81 10.48 4.94 -0.59
N GLU A 82 9.30 5.50 -0.87
CA GLU A 82 8.41 6.02 0.18
C GLU A 82 7.98 4.91 1.13
N GLN A 83 7.65 3.74 0.58
CA GLN A 83 7.32 2.55 1.37
C GLN A 83 8.50 2.08 2.25
N LEU A 84 9.73 2.14 1.72
CA LEU A 84 10.95 1.80 2.47
C LEU A 84 11.22 2.78 3.62
N PHE A 85 11.01 4.08 3.40
CA PHE A 85 11.13 5.06 4.48
C PHE A 85 10.05 4.88 5.55
N ASP A 86 8.85 4.49 5.16
CA ASP A 86 7.79 4.16 6.11
C ASP A 86 8.16 2.93 6.95
N ASP A 87 8.67 1.88 6.32
CA ASP A 87 9.18 0.69 7.02
C ASP A 87 10.32 1.04 8.00
N LEU A 88 11.25 1.90 7.58
CA LEU A 88 12.34 2.35 8.43
C LEU A 88 11.79 3.05 9.69
N LYS A 89 10.82 3.95 9.54
CA LYS A 89 10.25 4.71 10.66
C LYS A 89 9.37 3.85 11.57
N ASN A 90 8.47 3.06 10.99
CA ASN A 90 7.40 2.38 11.71
C ASN A 90 7.72 0.92 12.07
N THR A 91 8.49 0.23 11.24
CA THR A 91 8.83 -1.18 11.44
C THR A 91 10.17 -1.36 12.14
N LEU A 92 11.17 -0.54 11.80
CA LEU A 92 12.54 -0.66 12.32
C LEU A 92 12.88 0.34 13.44
N ASP A 93 11.88 1.02 14.01
CA ASP A 93 12.06 1.98 15.11
C ASP A 93 13.10 3.09 14.76
N CYS A 94 12.99 3.68 13.56
CA CYS A 94 13.81 4.84 13.17
C CYS A 94 13.07 6.18 13.27
N ASN A 95 11.84 6.20 13.82
CA ASN A 95 11.04 7.42 13.87
C ASN A 95 11.76 8.55 14.66
N ARG A 96 12.44 8.20 15.77
CA ARG A 96 13.30 9.13 16.51
C ARG A 96 14.64 8.49 16.85
N LEU A 97 15.74 9.11 16.41
CA LEU A 97 17.09 8.56 16.56
C LEU A 97 17.64 8.61 18.00
N ARG A 98 17.16 9.53 18.85
CA ARG A 98 17.53 9.65 20.29
C ARG A 98 19.02 9.43 20.59
N VAL A 99 19.90 10.11 19.86
CA VAL A 99 21.37 10.03 20.01
C VAL A 99 21.94 11.43 20.12
N HIS A 100 22.97 11.59 20.96
CA HIS A 100 23.57 12.89 21.28
C HIS A 100 24.85 13.20 20.48
N THR A 101 25.38 12.23 19.72
CA THR A 101 26.62 12.40 18.96
C THR A 101 26.43 11.99 17.50
N LYS A 102 27.14 12.69 16.61
CA LYS A 102 27.12 12.41 15.16
C LYS A 102 27.58 10.98 14.82
N PRO A 103 28.65 10.42 15.42
CA PRO A 103 29.07 9.05 15.13
C PRO A 103 28.02 8.00 15.53
N ALA A 104 27.37 8.17 16.69
CA ALA A 104 26.32 7.25 17.14
C ALA A 104 25.10 7.28 16.20
N MET A 105 24.75 8.46 15.67
CA MET A 105 23.71 8.61 14.65
C MET A 105 24.03 7.84 13.38
N GLN A 106 25.25 7.99 12.86
CA GLN A 106 25.69 7.28 11.66
C GLN A 106 25.70 5.76 11.87
N GLY A 107 26.20 5.29 13.02
CA GLY A 107 26.19 3.87 13.37
C GLY A 107 24.76 3.29 13.46
N ARG A 108 23.84 4.01 14.09
CA ARG A 108 22.42 3.59 14.16
C ARG A 108 21.80 3.51 12.77
N LEU A 109 21.98 4.52 11.94
CA LEU A 109 21.47 4.54 10.57
C LEU A 109 22.07 3.42 9.71
N PHE A 110 23.34 3.08 9.92
CA PHE A 110 23.98 1.98 9.21
C PHE A 110 23.37 0.62 9.56
N VAL A 111 23.17 0.33 10.86
CA VAL A 111 22.51 -0.92 11.30
C VAL A 111 21.06 -0.98 10.79
N GLN A 112 20.35 0.14 10.85
CA GLN A 112 18.99 0.29 10.32
C GLN A 112 18.93 -0.01 8.82
N PHE A 113 19.91 0.47 8.04
CA PHE A 113 19.99 0.21 6.61
C PHE A 113 20.19 -1.28 6.31
N ILE A 114 21.04 -1.98 7.07
CA ILE A 114 21.19 -3.43 6.96
C ILE A 114 19.87 -4.15 7.30
N ALA A 115 19.20 -3.74 8.37
CA ALA A 115 17.90 -4.31 8.76
C ALA A 115 16.84 -4.09 7.67
N LEU A 116 16.86 -2.95 6.99
CA LEU A 116 15.96 -2.66 5.87
C LEU A 116 16.23 -3.58 4.69
N ILE A 117 17.49 -3.84 4.33
CA ILE A 117 17.86 -4.80 3.27
C ILE A 117 17.28 -6.19 3.58
N LEU A 118 17.47 -6.67 4.81
CA LEU A 118 16.94 -7.97 5.24
C LEU A 118 15.39 -8.00 5.20
N LEU A 119 14.74 -6.92 5.63
CA LEU A 119 13.29 -6.81 5.58
C LEU A 119 12.76 -6.81 4.13
N THR A 120 13.45 -6.13 3.21
CA THR A 120 13.07 -6.11 1.80
C THR A 120 13.20 -7.48 1.15
N GLU A 121 14.28 -8.21 1.44
CA GLU A 121 14.47 -9.56 0.91
C GLU A 121 13.41 -10.51 1.48
N LEU A 122 13.09 -10.39 2.77
CA LEU A 122 12.02 -11.16 3.39
C LEU A 122 10.66 -10.87 2.75
N LYS A 123 10.33 -9.61 2.48
CA LYS A 123 9.09 -9.23 1.78
C LYS A 123 9.05 -9.80 0.36
N LYS A 124 10.18 -9.78 -0.35
CA LYS A 124 10.32 -10.34 -1.69
C LYS A 124 10.08 -11.85 -1.70
N MET A 125 10.73 -12.60 -0.80
CA MET A 125 10.51 -14.05 -0.66
C MET A 125 9.05 -14.41 -0.35
N ILE A 126 8.37 -13.60 0.49
CA ILE A 126 6.95 -13.78 0.78
C ILE A 126 6.08 -13.53 -0.45
N ALA A 127 6.39 -12.48 -1.23
CA ALA A 127 5.65 -12.15 -2.45
C ALA A 127 5.81 -13.25 -3.52
N GLU A 128 7.01 -13.79 -3.69
CA GLU A 128 7.29 -14.89 -4.62
C GLU A 128 6.56 -16.19 -4.23
N ASN A 129 6.43 -16.46 -2.92
CA ASN A 129 5.76 -17.65 -2.39
C ASN A 129 4.31 -17.38 -1.91
N GLN A 130 3.69 -16.29 -2.37
CA GLN A 130 2.41 -15.82 -1.84
C GLN A 130 1.26 -16.82 -2.05
N SER A 131 1.31 -17.61 -3.13
CA SER A 131 0.32 -18.66 -3.40
C SER A 131 0.23 -19.69 -2.28
N GLN A 132 1.36 -20.05 -1.68
CA GLN A 132 1.46 -21.02 -0.58
C GLN A 132 1.28 -20.35 0.80
N LEU A 133 1.84 -19.14 0.95
CA LEU A 133 1.89 -18.43 2.23
C LEU A 133 0.63 -17.63 2.57
N SER A 134 -0.21 -17.29 1.58
CA SER A 134 -1.44 -16.50 1.78
C SER A 134 -2.38 -17.09 2.84
N LYS A 135 -2.43 -18.42 2.96
CA LYS A 135 -3.19 -19.14 4.00
C LYS A 135 -2.70 -18.85 5.42
N TYR A 136 -1.44 -18.47 5.55
CA TYR A 136 -0.75 -18.30 6.82
C TYR A 136 -0.43 -16.83 7.16
N GLY A 137 -0.63 -15.91 6.22
CA GLY A 137 -0.61 -14.48 6.49
C GLY A 137 -0.22 -13.67 5.28
N THR A 138 -0.79 -12.48 5.17
CA THR A 138 -0.49 -11.54 4.07
C THR A 138 0.73 -10.67 4.40
N ASN A 139 1.02 -10.49 5.68
CA ASN A 139 2.06 -9.58 6.17
C ASN A 139 3.27 -10.33 6.75
N HIS A 140 4.47 -9.81 6.50
CA HIS A 140 5.73 -10.33 7.05
C HIS A 140 5.68 -10.55 8.58
N ARG A 141 5.08 -9.62 9.34
CA ARG A 141 4.92 -9.77 10.81
C ARG A 141 4.10 -11.00 11.20
N GLN A 142 3.04 -11.33 10.46
CA GLN A 142 2.18 -12.48 10.76
C GLN A 142 2.94 -13.79 10.50
N ILE A 143 3.67 -13.85 9.41
CA ILE A 143 4.51 -15.00 9.04
C ILE A 143 5.61 -15.20 10.10
N LEU A 144 6.32 -14.13 10.47
CA LEU A 144 7.36 -14.19 11.51
C LEU A 144 6.80 -14.61 12.88
N LYS A 145 5.62 -14.12 13.28
CA LYS A 145 4.98 -14.54 14.54
C LYS A 145 4.69 -16.03 14.60
N ARG A 146 4.40 -16.68 13.48
CA ARG A 146 4.15 -18.12 13.43
C ARG A 146 5.42 -18.94 13.57
N VAL A 147 6.51 -18.43 13.05
CA VAL A 147 7.83 -19.05 13.17
C VAL A 147 8.46 -18.79 14.54
N ALA A 148 8.05 -17.72 15.24
CA ALA A 148 8.61 -17.33 16.53
C ALA A 148 8.51 -18.39 17.65
N SER A 149 7.57 -19.34 17.57
CA SER A 149 7.48 -20.43 18.54
C SER A 149 8.48 -21.56 18.28
N TYR A 150 9.03 -21.67 17.07
CA TYR A 150 10.08 -22.63 16.76
C TYR A 150 11.38 -22.20 17.46
N SER A 151 11.94 -23.10 18.28
CA SER A 151 13.13 -22.81 19.07
C SER A 151 14.07 -24.01 19.11
N ARG A 152 15.37 -23.71 19.26
CA ARG A 152 16.44 -24.69 19.46
C ARG A 152 17.06 -24.49 20.83
N VAL A 153 17.08 -25.53 21.65
CA VAL A 153 17.78 -25.57 22.93
C VAL A 153 19.13 -26.25 22.73
N LYS A 154 20.20 -25.46 22.88
CA LYS A 154 21.58 -25.97 22.83
C LYS A 154 22.03 -26.46 24.19
N PHE A 155 22.54 -27.68 24.26
CA PHE A 155 23.16 -28.22 25.47
C PHE A 155 24.69 -28.08 25.37
N LYS A 156 25.33 -27.63 26.46
CA LYS A 156 26.80 -27.70 26.56
C LYS A 156 27.18 -29.09 27.06
N GLY A 157 27.84 -29.90 26.22
CA GLY A 157 28.34 -31.23 26.59
C GLY A 157 28.07 -32.30 25.53
N LYS A 158 27.70 -33.51 25.98
CA LYS A 158 27.47 -34.68 25.10
C LYS A 158 26.07 -34.73 24.47
N TYR A 159 25.10 -33.98 24.97
CA TYR A 159 23.72 -34.05 24.50
C TYR A 159 23.54 -33.28 23.19
N LYS A 160 22.76 -33.84 22.27
CA LYS A 160 22.38 -33.18 21.01
C LYS A 160 21.45 -32.02 21.27
N ASP A 161 21.51 -31.01 20.41
CA ASP A 161 20.57 -29.88 20.40
C ASP A 161 19.13 -30.41 20.25
N LEU A 162 18.22 -29.85 21.03
CA LEU A 162 16.80 -30.19 20.96
C LEU A 162 16.06 -29.11 20.18
N TYR A 163 15.30 -29.53 19.17
CA TYR A 163 14.45 -28.66 18.39
C TYR A 163 12.99 -28.84 18.81
N SER A 164 12.24 -27.74 18.80
CA SER A 164 10.78 -27.81 18.86
C SER A 164 10.25 -28.52 17.63
N VAL A 165 9.23 -29.37 17.79
CA VAL A 165 8.60 -30.05 16.66
C VAL A 165 7.92 -29.00 15.77
N PRO A 166 8.32 -28.87 14.50
CA PRO A 166 7.73 -27.87 13.62
C PRO A 166 6.29 -28.26 13.27
N THR A 167 5.42 -27.27 13.22
CA THR A 167 4.07 -27.44 12.66
C THR A 167 4.14 -27.45 11.13
N LYS A 168 3.15 -28.06 10.46
CA LYS A 168 3.05 -28.04 8.98
C LYS A 168 3.16 -26.63 8.38
N ALA A 169 2.62 -25.63 9.07
CA ALA A 169 2.72 -24.24 8.64
C ALA A 169 4.15 -23.71 8.73
N GLN A 170 4.88 -24.05 9.79
CA GLN A 170 6.29 -23.67 9.97
C GLN A 170 7.18 -24.40 8.96
N GLU A 171 6.96 -25.70 8.72
CA GLU A 171 7.70 -26.45 7.69
C GLU A 171 7.54 -25.82 6.30
N LEU A 172 6.31 -25.44 5.93
CA LEU A 172 6.04 -24.73 4.67
C LEU A 172 6.75 -23.38 4.60
N ILE A 173 6.71 -22.59 5.68
CA ILE A 173 7.39 -21.30 5.74
C ILE A 173 8.92 -21.47 5.64
N PHE A 174 9.49 -22.43 6.36
CA PHE A 174 10.92 -22.70 6.31
C PHE A 174 11.36 -23.22 4.94
N THR A 175 10.58 -24.10 4.32
CA THR A 175 10.83 -24.57 2.95
C THR A 175 10.79 -23.42 1.95
N ALA A 176 9.81 -22.52 2.07
CA ALA A 176 9.70 -21.33 1.23
C ALA A 176 10.89 -20.36 1.40
N PHE A 177 11.51 -20.34 2.59
CA PHE A 177 12.72 -19.55 2.86
C PHE A 177 14.03 -20.32 2.62
N GLY A 178 13.97 -21.57 2.14
CA GLY A 178 15.16 -22.40 1.92
C GLY A 178 15.92 -22.77 3.20
N ILE A 179 15.21 -22.85 4.34
CA ILE A 179 15.76 -23.19 5.65
C ILE A 179 15.48 -24.66 5.94
N GLU A 180 16.54 -25.44 6.16
CA GLU A 180 16.41 -26.83 6.57
C GLU A 180 16.00 -26.92 8.05
N VAL A 181 14.89 -27.60 8.30
CA VAL A 181 14.37 -27.86 9.65
C VAL A 181 14.89 -29.24 10.07
N THR A 182 15.91 -29.28 10.92
CA THR A 182 16.46 -30.51 11.50
C THR A 182 16.08 -30.68 12.96
#